data_AF-A0A927MIY5-F1
#
_entry.id   AF-A0A927MIY5-F1
#
_cell.length_a   1.000
_cell.length_b   1.000
_cell.length_c   1.000
_cell.angle_alpha   90.00
_cell.angle_beta   90.00
_cell.angle_gamma   90.00
#
_symmetry.space_group_name_H-M   'P 1'
#
loop_
_entity.id
_entity.type
_entity.pdbx_description
1 polymer ?
#
loop_
_entity_poly.entity_id
_entity_poly.type
_entity_poly.pdbx_seq_one_letter_code
_entity_poly.pdbx_strand_id
1 'polypeptide(L)'
;MFKTSIQGAICYEVKNYRYVAAGRNMAEFELLMFENGQIGTQGEILATKESFSPGKVYEDIDVAVQEMIDIIEEKVKDDDWVKKTQQYSF
;
A
#
# COMPACT_ATOMS: atom_id res chain seq x y z
N MET A 1 10.31 29.35 -13.97
CA MET A 1 10.07 29.64 -12.55
C MET A 1 8.57 29.54 -12.31
N PHE A 2 8.06 28.36 -11.94
CA PHE A 2 6.64 28.19 -11.66
C PHE A 2 6.35 28.82 -10.30
N LYS A 3 5.64 29.95 -10.33
CA LYS A 3 5.16 30.69 -9.16
C LYS A 3 3.82 30.10 -8.75
N THR A 4 3.77 29.66 -7.48
CA THR A 4 2.60 29.28 -6.67
C THR A 4 1.81 28.05 -7.12
N SER A 5 1.97 26.94 -6.39
CA SER A 5 0.88 25.98 -6.20
C SER A 5 -0.24 26.66 -5.39
N ILE A 6 -1.48 26.27 -5.63
CA ILE A 6 -2.65 26.65 -4.83
C ILE A 6 -2.26 26.43 -3.34
N GLN A 7 -2.43 27.42 -2.45
CA GLN A 7 -2.10 27.28 -1.03
C GLN A 7 -2.72 25.98 -0.47
N GLY A 8 -1.90 24.94 -0.27
CA GLY A 8 -2.33 23.61 0.19
C GLY A 8 -2.19 22.45 -0.81
N ALA A 9 -1.86 22.71 -2.08
CA ALA A 9 -1.56 21.66 -3.04
C ALA A 9 -0.13 21.15 -2.84
N ILE A 10 0.01 19.89 -2.40
CA ILE A 10 1.28 19.18 -2.28
C ILE A 10 1.48 18.39 -3.57
N CYS A 11 2.61 18.62 -4.25
CA CYS A 11 3.06 17.80 -5.37
C CYS A 11 3.85 16.61 -4.81
N TYR A 12 3.58 15.41 -5.29
CA TYR A 12 4.32 14.20 -4.93
C TYR A 12 4.32 13.21 -6.09
N GLU A 13 5.34 12.37 -6.17
CA GLU A 13 5.34 11.21 -7.05
C GLU A 13 4.53 10.08 -6.40
N VAL A 14 3.75 9.34 -7.20
CA VAL A 14 2.98 8.19 -6.72
C VAL A 14 3.55 6.91 -7.30
N LYS A 15 3.93 5.98 -6.40
CA LYS A 15 4.28 4.60 -6.78
C LYS A 15 3.12 3.68 -6.42
N ASN A 16 2.62 2.96 -7.42
CA ASN A 16 1.48 2.06 -7.28
C ASN A 16 1.95 0.61 -7.17
N TYR A 17 1.41 -0.11 -6.20
CA TYR A 17 1.73 -1.51 -5.94
C TYR A 17 0.45 -2.36 -5.91
N ARG A 18 0.58 -3.61 -6.35
CA ARG A 18 -0.47 -4.62 -6.25
C ARG A 18 0.06 -5.79 -5.43
N TYR A 19 -0.69 -6.17 -4.41
CA TYR A 19 -0.42 -7.38 -3.65
C TYR A 19 -1.20 -8.55 -4.26
N VAL A 20 -0.48 -9.57 -4.73
CA VAL A 20 -1.04 -10.70 -5.48
C VAL A 20 -0.77 -11.99 -4.73
N ALA A 21 -1.82 -12.72 -4.35
CA ALA A 21 -1.73 -14.04 -3.74
C ALA A 21 -2.20 -15.12 -4.72
N ALA A 22 -1.29 -16.00 -5.15
CA ALA A 22 -1.55 -17.09 -6.11
C ALA A 22 -2.30 -16.63 -7.38
N GLY A 23 -1.89 -15.49 -7.94
CA GLY A 23 -2.49 -14.93 -9.17
C GLY A 23 -3.77 -14.13 -8.97
N ARG A 24 -4.27 -13.98 -7.74
CA ARG A 24 -5.41 -13.11 -7.41
C ARG A 24 -4.92 -11.81 -6.77
N ASN A 25 -5.35 -10.67 -7.29
CA ASN A 25 -5.11 -9.37 -6.63
C ASN A 25 -5.92 -9.32 -5.34
N MET A 26 -5.25 -9.14 -4.21
CA MET A 26 -5.89 -9.07 -2.89
C MET A 26 -6.01 -7.62 -2.41
N ALA A 27 -5.01 -6.80 -2.69
CA ALA A 27 -4.95 -5.41 -2.28
C ALA A 27 -4.16 -4.57 -3.29
N GLU A 28 -4.43 -3.27 -3.29
CA GLU A 28 -3.63 -2.26 -3.98
C GLU A 28 -3.18 -1.23 -2.96
N PHE A 29 -1.97 -0.70 -3.11
CA PHE A 29 -1.49 0.38 -2.25
C PHE A 29 -0.53 1.31 -2.98
N GLU A 30 -0.43 2.52 -2.46
CA GLU A 30 0.34 3.61 -3.02
C GLU A 30 1.37 4.11 -2.01
N LEU A 31 2.56 4.44 -2.51
CA LEU A 31 3.53 5.26 -1.81
C LEU A 31 3.46 6.68 -2.38
N LEU A 32 3.24 7.66 -1.50
CA LEU A 32 3.20 9.09 -1.81
C LEU A 32 4.58 9.68 -1.50
N MET A 33 5.39 9.87 -2.53
CA MET A 33 6.78 10.30 -2.43
C MET A 33 6.86 11.84 -2.41
N PHE A 34 7.01 12.43 -1.23
CA PHE A 34 7.06 13.87 -1.06
C PHE A 34 8.47 14.43 -1.40
N GLU A 35 8.53 15.68 -1.86
CA GLU A 35 9.79 16.35 -2.23
C GLU A 35 10.79 16.49 -1.07
N ASN A 36 10.31 16.42 0.18
CA ASN A 36 11.15 16.45 1.38
C ASN A 36 11.76 15.08 1.74
N GLY A 37 11.59 14.06 0.88
CA GLY A 37 12.10 12.71 1.09
C GLY A 37 11.21 11.84 1.98
N GLN A 38 10.11 12.37 2.53
CA GLN A 38 9.16 11.58 3.31
C GLN A 38 8.23 10.79 2.39
N ILE A 39 7.75 9.67 2.90
CA ILE A 39 6.88 8.74 2.17
C ILE A 39 5.59 8.56 2.96
N GLY A 40 4.47 8.95 2.37
CA GLY A 40 3.13 8.60 2.85
C GLY A 40 2.68 7.26 2.26
N THR A 41 1.74 6.58 2.91
CA THR A 41 1.19 5.30 2.42
C THR A 41 -0.32 5.23 2.59
N GLN A 42 -0.98 4.64 1.59
CA GLN A 42 -2.41 4.35 1.62
C GLN A 42 -2.72 3.12 0.78
N GLY A 43 -3.73 2.34 1.15
CA GLY A 43 -4.11 1.15 0.39
C GLY A 43 -5.57 0.77 0.56
N GLU A 44 -6.01 -0.22 -0.23
CA GLU A 44 -7.36 -0.79 -0.21
C GLU A 44 -7.28 -2.32 -0.31
N ILE A 45 -8.04 -3.03 0.54
CA ILE A 45 -8.33 -4.45 0.35
C ILE A 45 -9.44 -4.60 -0.69
N LEU A 46 -9.15 -5.24 -1.82
CA LEU A 46 -10.05 -5.23 -2.98
C LEU A 46 -11.37 -5.96 -2.75
N ALA A 47 -11.35 -7.03 -1.94
CA ALA A 47 -12.53 -7.84 -1.64
C ALA A 47 -13.54 -7.10 -0.74
N THR A 48 -13.05 -6.36 0.25
CA THR A 48 -13.89 -5.67 1.25
C THR A 48 -14.07 -4.18 0.95
N LYS A 49 -13.27 -3.62 0.04
CA LYS A 49 -13.18 -2.17 -0.21
C LYS A 49 -12.78 -1.37 1.03
N GLU A 50 -12.14 -2.04 1.99
CA GLU A 50 -11.63 -1.39 3.19
C GLU A 50 -10.32 -0.68 2.86
N SER A 51 -10.33 0.65 3.00
CA SER A 51 -9.11 1.45 2.93
C SER A 51 -8.30 1.35 4.22
N PHE A 52 -6.98 1.39 4.11
CA PHE A 52 -6.07 1.37 5.25
C PHE A 52 -4.87 2.29 5.04
N SER A 53 -4.36 2.81 6.16
CA SER A 53 -3.09 3.54 6.22
C SER A 53 -2.48 3.31 7.62
N PRO A 54 -1.16 3.10 7.72
CA PRO A 54 -0.44 3.04 8.99
C PRO A 54 -0.49 4.34 9.82
N GLY A 55 -0.92 5.47 9.22
CA GLY A 55 -1.04 6.74 9.94
C GLY A 55 0.30 7.40 10.29
N LYS A 56 1.39 7.01 9.61
CA LYS A 56 2.74 7.57 9.79
C LYS A 56 3.43 7.75 8.44
N VAL A 57 4.57 8.45 8.47
CA VAL A 57 5.45 8.65 7.32
C VAL A 57 6.75 7.87 7.47
N TYR A 58 7.41 7.58 6.36
CA TYR A 58 8.66 6.82 6.30
C TYR A 58 9.76 7.62 5.59
N GLU A 59 11.01 7.24 5.83
CA GLU A 59 12.19 7.75 5.10
C GLU A 59 12.78 6.68 4.16
N ASP A 60 12.32 5.43 4.27
CA ASP A 60 12.82 4.29 3.53
C ASP A 60 11.67 3.56 2.82
N ILE A 61 11.85 3.28 1.52
CA ILE A 61 10.83 2.67 0.67
C ILE A 61 10.59 1.20 1.08
N ASP A 62 11.64 0.46 1.38
CA ASP A 62 11.52 -0.97 1.68
C ASP A 62 10.81 -1.18 3.01
N VAL A 63 11.09 -0.31 4.00
CA VAL A 63 10.34 -0.29 5.27
C VAL A 63 8.87 0.04 5.04
N ALA A 64 8.56 1.06 4.23
CA ALA A 64 7.19 1.44 3.93
C ALA A 64 6.42 0.32 3.21
N VAL A 65 7.05 -0.35 2.25
CA VAL A 65 6.47 -1.48 1.50
C VAL A 65 6.22 -2.67 2.42
N GLN A 66 7.20 -3.04 3.25
CA GLN A 66 7.07 -4.20 4.13
C GLN A 66 5.94 -4.02 5.13
N GLU A 67 5.79 -2.84 5.74
CA GLU A 67 4.71 -2.60 6.69
C GLU A 67 3.33 -2.63 6.02
N MET A 68 3.22 -2.15 4.77
CA MET A 68 1.97 -2.30 4.00
C MET A 68 1.66 -3.76 3.72
N ILE A 69 2.67 -4.59 3.41
CA ILE A 69 2.51 -6.04 3.24
C ILE A 69 2.00 -6.67 4.54
N ASP A 70 2.63 -6.38 5.68
CA ASP A 70 2.25 -6.97 6.97
C ASP A 70 0.78 -6.66 7.32
N ILE A 71 0.32 -5.43 7.07
CA ILE A 71 -1.08 -5.03 7.26
C ILE A 71 -2.01 -5.80 6.32
N ILE A 72 -1.63 -5.94 5.04
CA ILE A 72 -2.43 -6.68 4.06
C ILE A 72 -2.55 -8.14 4.49
N GLU A 73 -1.43 -8.79 4.82
CA GLU A 73 -1.42 -10.19 5.25
C GLU A 73 -2.31 -10.42 6.46
N GLU A 74 -2.23 -9.57 7.48
CA GLU A 74 -3.08 -9.66 8.66
C GLU A 74 -4.57 -9.50 8.31
N LYS A 75 -4.91 -8.64 7.35
CA LYS A 75 -6.30 -8.43 6.90
C LYS A 75 -6.84 -9.56 6.02
N VAL A 76 -5.99 -10.23 5.24
CA VAL A 76 -6.42 -11.26 4.28
C VAL A 76 -6.15 -12.68 4.75
N LYS A 77 -5.51 -12.89 5.90
CA LYS A 77 -5.18 -14.23 6.45
C LYS A 77 -6.39 -15.15 6.54
N ASP A 78 -7.57 -14.59 6.74
CA ASP A 78 -8.81 -15.34 6.91
C ASP A 78 -9.60 -15.55 5.61
N ASP A 79 -9.18 -14.96 4.49
CA ASP A 79 -9.81 -15.14 3.18
C ASP A 79 -9.73 -16.60 2.72
N ASP A 80 -10.86 -17.15 2.29
CA ASP A 80 -10.97 -18.55 1.84
C ASP A 80 -9.98 -18.91 0.73
N TRP A 81 -9.67 -17.97 -0.16
CA TRP A 81 -8.67 -18.17 -1.22
C TRP A 81 -7.27 -18.28 -0.65
N VAL A 82 -6.91 -17.42 0.31
CA VAL A 82 -5.60 -17.43 0.97
C VAL A 82 -5.40 -18.74 1.72
N LYS A 83 -6.40 -19.15 2.52
CA LYS A 83 -6.37 -20.44 3.23
C LYS A 83 -6.21 -21.63 2.29
N LYS A 84 -6.96 -21.66 1.18
CA LYS A 84 -6.87 -22.74 0.18
C LYS A 84 -5.49 -22.78 -0.48
N THR A 85 -4.95 -21.64 -0.86
CA THR A 85 -3.67 -21.59 -1.59
C THR A 85 -2.49 -21.98 -0.71
N GLN A 86 -2.51 -21.67 0.59
CA GLN A 86 -1.49 -22.12 1.54
C GLN A 86 -1.45 -23.65 1.72
N GLN A 87 -2.60 -24.34 1.58
CA GLN A 87 -2.65 -25.81 1.69
C GLN A 87 -1.99 -26.54 0.50
N TYR A 88 -1.74 -25.84 -0.61
CA TYR A 88 -1.10 -26.39 -1.81
C TYR A 88 0.31 -25.84 -2.05
N SER A 89 0.87 -25.11 -1.09
CA SER A 89 2.27 -24.70 -1.11
C SER A 89 3.14 -25.92 -0.77
N PHE A 90 3.92 -26.38 -1.74
CA PHE A 90 4.84 -27.52 -1.62
C PHE A 90 5.99 -27.27 -0.65
#